data_AF-A0AA48I5Y3-F1
#
_entry.id   AF-A0AA48I5Y3-F1
#
_cell.length_a   1.000
_cell.length_b   1.000
_cell.length_c   1.000
_cell.angle_alpha   90.00
_cell.angle_beta   90.00
_cell.angle_gamma   90.00
#
_symmetry.space_group_name_H-M   'P 1'
#
loop_
_entity.id
_entity.type
_entity.pdbx_description
1 polymer ?
#
loop_
_entity_poly.entity_id
_entity_poly.type
_entity_poly.pdbx_seq_one_letter_code
_entity_poly.pdbx_strand_id
1 'polypeptide(L)'
;MRVSHLFLALAGGAILITTYGILEWYAAFRVWPATIRDPLKKAIKARNHGETDKAEKYFLATLAAAHALQPSELDPEALQKMSGLYVTFAAMLEPYHPVRAFVCLRDAASLFGDGLVPGAVSPYTGQEMNEKDLTRAIGLWQKLGQIAAKLGSSSTPPPFPTQTITQLMDVEGENDGASAQLLLNTTTGREAAKAWDEAAETYLSTAIGAMLKMGLAHRQGASNEAGTDAGAAGAAVPGSGSSEPVIVGRDVRLPHDNEGDTGRVNRRGLGMTMEALSEVYGRRGRPDLAGQLVLQAITTILPPQAEEGSIQPADRCQAALLMTSLSTYALAPSTPAAIKAARSWSLRALQEADAATTAAGWGKGLPTDVGQAVCQRAGSVALFNLGMLSEMEGGGEAKKYFKAALAAARDCGFAEGRREAAEALRRVKAKEENA
;
A
#
# COMPACT_ATOMS: atom_id res chain seq x y z
N MET A 1 8.44 -10.37 52.02
CA MET A 1 8.66 -9.02 51.46
C MET A 1 7.63 -8.06 52.06
N ARG A 2 8.05 -6.93 52.63
CA ARG A 2 7.11 -5.90 53.12
C ARG A 2 6.54 -5.16 51.91
N VAL A 3 5.22 -5.00 51.84
CA VAL A 3 4.47 -4.33 50.76
C VAL A 3 5.09 -2.96 50.37
N SER A 4 5.71 -2.28 51.33
CA SER A 4 6.43 -1.01 51.13
C SER A 4 7.58 -1.07 50.12
N HIS A 5 8.34 -2.16 50.02
CA HIS A 5 9.46 -2.25 49.07
C HIS A 5 8.98 -2.49 47.63
N LEU A 6 7.86 -3.22 47.49
CA LEU A 6 7.21 -3.46 46.21
C LEU A 6 6.59 -2.16 45.66
N PHE A 7 5.94 -1.38 46.52
CA PHE A 7 5.40 -0.07 46.15
C PHE A 7 6.50 0.92 45.75
N LEU A 8 7.60 0.98 46.50
CA LEU A 8 8.72 1.87 46.17
C LEU A 8 9.40 1.48 44.86
N ALA A 9 9.55 0.18 44.59
CA ALA A 9 10.10 -0.32 43.34
C ALA A 9 9.19 0.00 42.14
N LEU A 10 7.87 -0.17 42.29
CA LEU A 10 6.89 0.16 41.25
C LEU A 10 6.83 1.68 40.99
N ALA A 11 6.82 2.51 42.04
CA ALA A 11 6.82 3.96 41.90
C ALA A 11 8.14 4.47 41.27
N GLY A 12 9.28 3.93 41.70
CA GLY A 12 10.58 4.24 41.10
C GLY A 12 10.66 3.82 39.63
N GLY A 13 10.15 2.63 39.30
CA GLY A 13 10.05 2.15 37.92
C GLY A 13 9.16 3.05 37.04
N ALA A 14 8.00 3.46 37.55
CA ALA A 14 7.09 4.36 36.83
C ALA A 14 7.72 5.73 36.55
N ILE A 15 8.44 6.30 37.52
CA ILE A 15 9.17 7.56 37.35
C ILE A 15 10.29 7.40 36.32
N LEU A 16 11.06 6.32 36.36
CA LEU A 16 12.12 6.04 35.39
C LEU A 16 11.59 5.90 33.96
N ILE A 17 10.49 5.15 33.78
CA ILE A 17 9.85 4.97 32.46
C ILE A 17 9.35 6.31 31.92
N THR A 18 8.71 7.12 32.77
CA THR A 18 8.18 8.43 32.36
C THR A 18 9.32 9.41 32.04
N THR A 19 10.38 9.41 32.85
CA THR A 19 11.56 10.25 32.63
C THR A 19 12.27 9.86 31.34
N TYR A 20 12.43 8.55 31.08
CA TYR A 20 13.03 8.05 29.85
C TYR A 20 12.21 8.46 28.62
N GLY A 21 10.89 8.25 28.64
CA GLY A 21 10.02 8.65 27.53
C GLY A 21 10.04 10.15 27.25
N ILE A 22 10.12 10.98 28.29
CA ILE A 22 10.28 12.44 28.14
C ILE A 22 11.65 12.77 27.50
N LEU A 23 12.74 12.17 27.98
CA LEU A 23 14.08 12.41 27.43
C LEU A 23 14.19 11.98 25.97
N GLU A 24 13.64 10.82 25.62
CA GLU A 24 13.60 10.32 24.25
C GLU A 24 12.78 11.25 23.34
N TRP A 25 11.61 11.69 23.80
CA TRP A 25 10.79 12.68 23.09
C TRP A 25 11.56 13.98 22.84
N TYR A 26 12.23 14.54 23.85
CA TYR A 26 13.05 15.76 23.68
C TYR A 26 14.27 15.55 22.79
N ALA A 27 14.91 14.37 22.85
CA ALA A 27 16.06 14.03 22.02
C ALA A 27 15.68 13.98 20.53
N ALA A 28 14.51 13.43 20.19
CA ALA A 28 14.02 13.38 18.82
C ALA A 28 13.88 14.78 18.16
N PHE A 29 13.63 15.83 18.94
CA PHE A 29 13.51 17.20 18.44
C PHE A 29 14.84 17.95 18.29
N ARG A 30 15.96 17.40 18.80
CA ARG A 30 17.28 18.04 18.67
C ARG A 30 17.81 17.98 17.24
N VAL A 31 17.31 17.03 16.45
CA VAL A 31 17.64 16.84 15.02
C VAL A 31 17.16 18.03 14.16
N TRP A 32 16.23 18.83 14.66
CA TRP A 32 15.63 19.96 13.95
C TRP A 32 16.23 21.31 14.37
N PRO A 33 16.44 22.24 13.42
CA PRO A 33 16.73 23.64 13.71
C PRO A 33 15.68 24.28 14.61
N ALA A 34 16.09 25.29 15.39
CA ALA A 34 15.20 25.94 16.37
C ALA A 34 13.92 26.52 15.74
N THR A 35 14.01 27.03 14.52
CA THR A 35 12.88 27.61 13.75
C THR A 35 11.77 26.60 13.46
N ILE A 36 12.12 25.34 13.17
CA ILE A 36 11.17 24.26 12.87
C ILE A 36 10.70 23.56 14.15
N ARG A 37 11.60 23.44 15.14
CA ARG A 37 11.41 22.62 16.34
C ARG A 37 10.17 23.00 17.13
N ASP A 38 9.97 24.29 17.38
CA ASP A 38 8.88 24.76 18.23
C ASP A 38 7.49 24.60 17.60
N PRO A 39 7.25 25.00 16.33
CA PRO A 39 5.97 24.71 15.70
C PRO A 39 5.74 23.21 15.54
N LEU A 40 6.77 22.40 15.25
CA LEU A 40 6.61 20.94 15.10
C LEU A 40 6.20 20.26 16.39
N LYS A 41 6.77 20.65 17.53
CA LYS A 41 6.36 20.16 18.86
C LYS A 41 4.90 20.47 19.14
N LYS A 42 4.45 21.70 18.82
CA LYS A 42 3.06 22.11 18.99
C LYS A 42 2.13 21.29 18.09
N ALA A 43 2.54 21.04 16.84
CA ALA A 43 1.79 20.22 15.88
C ALA A 43 1.58 18.79 16.39
N ILE A 44 2.67 18.11 16.78
CA ILE A 44 2.60 16.73 17.29
C ILE A 44 1.80 16.66 18.60
N LYS A 45 1.96 17.64 19.49
CA LYS A 45 1.18 17.70 20.74
C LYS A 45 -0.32 17.86 20.46
N ALA A 46 -0.69 18.81 19.60
CA ALA A 46 -2.08 19.03 19.21
C ALA A 46 -2.68 17.78 18.54
N ARG A 47 -1.93 17.13 17.64
CA ARG A 47 -2.33 15.87 17.00
C ARG A 47 -2.62 14.78 18.03
N ASN A 48 -1.71 14.57 18.98
CA ASN A 48 -1.87 13.53 20.01
C ASN A 48 -3.02 13.83 20.98
N HIS A 49 -3.46 15.09 21.09
CA HIS A 49 -4.64 15.50 21.84
C HIS A 49 -5.94 15.44 21.03
N GLY A 50 -5.88 15.08 19.73
CA GLY A 50 -7.04 15.07 18.84
C GLY A 50 -7.48 16.46 18.37
N GLU A 51 -6.67 17.50 18.57
CA GLU A 51 -6.97 18.87 18.14
C GLU A 51 -6.54 19.07 16.67
N THR A 52 -7.28 18.50 15.72
CA THR A 52 -6.93 18.44 14.29
C THR A 52 -6.65 19.80 13.68
N ASP A 53 -7.52 20.79 13.88
CA ASP A 53 -7.40 22.10 13.24
C ASP A 53 -6.18 22.89 13.76
N LYS A 54 -5.89 22.75 15.05
CA LYS A 54 -4.68 23.35 15.65
C LYS A 54 -3.44 22.64 15.17
N ALA A 55 -3.47 21.31 15.10
CA ALA A 55 -2.36 20.51 14.62
C ALA A 55 -2.02 20.87 13.17
N GLU A 56 -3.01 21.01 12.31
CA GLU A 56 -2.86 21.46 10.92
C GLU A 56 -2.20 22.84 10.85
N LYS A 57 -2.71 23.84 11.56
CA LYS A 57 -2.09 25.19 11.64
C LYS A 57 -0.62 25.13 12.04
N TYR A 58 -0.27 24.32 13.02
CA TYR A 58 1.11 24.18 13.46
C TYR A 58 1.98 23.41 12.45
N PHE A 59 1.47 22.38 11.78
CA PHE A 59 2.20 21.69 10.72
C PHE A 59 2.52 22.61 9.54
N LEU A 60 1.61 23.53 9.20
CA LEU A 60 1.85 24.50 8.14
C LEU A 60 2.88 25.54 8.52
N ALA A 61 2.80 26.05 9.75
CA ALA A 61 3.85 26.92 10.29
C ALA A 61 5.21 26.20 10.28
N THR A 62 5.24 24.91 10.57
CA THR A 62 6.44 24.07 10.46
C THR A 62 6.93 23.97 9.02
N LEU A 63 6.06 23.70 8.05
CA LEU A 63 6.44 23.60 6.64
C LEU A 63 6.91 24.94 6.06
N ALA A 64 6.22 26.04 6.39
CA ALA A 64 6.64 27.39 6.00
C ALA A 64 8.02 27.73 6.59
N ALA A 65 8.26 27.40 7.86
CA ALA A 65 9.57 27.55 8.48
C ALA A 65 10.64 26.66 7.83
N ALA A 66 10.28 25.46 7.39
CA ALA A 66 11.21 24.55 6.72
C ALA A 66 11.58 25.02 5.31
N HIS A 67 10.62 25.52 4.53
CA HIS A 67 10.87 26.11 3.20
C HIS A 67 11.67 27.40 3.24
N ALA A 68 11.66 28.11 4.37
CA ALA A 68 12.49 29.30 4.56
C ALA A 68 13.98 28.98 4.79
N LEU A 69 14.33 27.71 5.06
CA LEU A 69 15.71 27.28 5.26
C LEU A 69 16.32 26.75 3.96
N GLN A 70 17.64 26.85 3.84
CA GLN A 70 18.37 26.16 2.79
C GLN A 70 18.47 24.65 3.10
N PRO A 71 18.51 23.77 2.08
CA PRO A 71 18.67 22.33 2.31
C PRO A 71 19.88 21.97 3.19
N SER A 72 20.99 22.72 3.08
CA SER A 72 22.20 22.52 3.90
C SER A 72 21.98 22.75 5.40
N GLU A 73 21.00 23.57 5.78
CA GLU A 73 20.64 23.80 7.20
C GLU A 73 19.86 22.62 7.80
N LEU A 74 19.39 21.70 6.95
CA LEU A 74 18.71 20.47 7.34
C LEU A 74 19.64 19.25 7.31
N ASP A 75 20.95 19.44 7.12
CA ASP A 75 21.89 18.32 7.10
C ASP A 75 22.02 17.63 8.48
N PRO A 76 22.35 16.32 8.51
CA PRO A 76 22.35 15.40 7.36
C PRO A 76 20.93 15.01 6.92
N GLU A 77 20.80 14.47 5.70
CA GLU A 77 19.55 13.90 5.15
C GLU A 77 18.41 14.93 4.98
N ALA A 78 18.71 16.11 4.44
CA ALA A 78 17.73 17.19 4.22
C ALA A 78 16.45 16.73 3.49
N LEU A 79 16.60 15.89 2.46
CA LEU A 79 15.50 15.33 1.69
C LEU A 79 14.59 14.41 2.53
N GLN A 80 15.19 13.59 3.39
CA GLN A 80 14.46 12.69 4.28
C GLN A 80 13.75 13.48 5.39
N LYS A 81 14.38 14.51 5.94
CA LYS A 81 13.73 15.38 6.92
C LYS A 81 12.54 16.10 6.30
N MET A 82 12.75 16.77 5.17
CA MET A 82 11.69 17.53 4.51
C MET A 82 10.50 16.64 4.10
N SER A 83 10.76 15.54 3.40
CA SER A 83 9.71 14.58 3.03
C SER A 83 9.02 13.96 4.26
N GLY A 84 9.75 13.74 5.35
CA GLY A 84 9.20 13.23 6.61
C GLY A 84 8.19 14.18 7.27
N LEU A 85 8.40 15.50 7.17
CA LEU A 85 7.41 16.49 7.65
C LEU A 85 6.10 16.37 6.87
N TYR A 86 6.20 16.32 5.54
CA TYR A 86 5.03 16.13 4.67
C TYR A 86 4.31 14.82 4.94
N VAL A 87 5.04 13.69 5.01
CA VAL A 87 4.44 12.37 5.30
C VAL A 87 3.72 12.38 6.65
N THR A 88 4.33 12.97 7.67
CA THR A 88 3.74 13.05 9.01
C THR A 88 2.46 13.89 9.00
N PHE A 89 2.47 15.01 8.27
CA PHE A 89 1.32 15.88 8.12
C PHE A 89 0.20 15.18 7.32
N ALA A 90 0.54 14.57 6.18
CA ALA A 90 -0.40 13.82 5.36
C ALA A 90 -1.03 12.63 6.11
N ALA A 91 -0.25 11.90 6.92
CA ALA A 91 -0.76 10.78 7.71
C ALA A 91 -1.80 11.24 8.75
N MET A 92 -1.64 12.44 9.30
CA MET A 92 -2.66 13.05 10.17
C MET A 92 -3.91 13.45 9.37
N LEU A 93 -3.74 14.00 8.17
CA LEU A 93 -4.85 14.46 7.33
C LEU A 93 -5.65 13.31 6.71
N GLU A 94 -5.01 12.19 6.37
CA GLU A 94 -5.62 11.10 5.58
C GLU A 94 -6.99 10.61 6.08
N PRO A 95 -7.23 10.43 7.40
CA PRO A 95 -8.53 9.98 7.91
C PRO A 95 -9.66 11.02 7.76
N TYR A 96 -9.34 12.32 7.74
CA TYR A 96 -10.31 13.41 7.83
C TYR A 96 -10.42 14.22 6.53
N HIS A 97 -9.29 14.46 5.87
CA HIS A 97 -9.13 15.25 4.66
C HIS A 97 -8.23 14.54 3.64
N PRO A 98 -8.70 13.43 3.02
CA PRO A 98 -7.87 12.60 2.15
C PRO A 98 -7.38 13.32 0.89
N VAL A 99 -8.13 14.31 0.39
CA VAL A 99 -7.70 15.15 -0.75
C VAL A 99 -6.53 16.05 -0.35
N ARG A 100 -6.56 16.67 0.84
CA ARG A 100 -5.43 17.46 1.34
C ARG A 100 -4.21 16.59 1.63
N ALA A 101 -4.42 15.40 2.19
CA ALA A 101 -3.37 14.41 2.39
C ALA A 101 -2.70 14.03 1.07
N PHE A 102 -3.48 13.80 0.01
CA PHE A 102 -2.97 13.54 -1.33
C PHE A 102 -2.10 14.69 -1.86
N VAL A 103 -2.57 15.93 -1.75
CA VAL A 103 -1.81 17.11 -2.19
C VAL A 103 -0.51 17.25 -1.39
N CYS A 104 -0.57 17.08 -0.07
CA CYS A 104 0.59 17.10 0.80
C CYS A 104 1.64 16.05 0.40
N LEU A 105 1.22 14.81 0.09
CA LEU A 105 2.13 13.77 -0.40
C LEU A 105 2.67 14.06 -1.81
N ARG A 106 1.88 14.69 -2.66
CA ARG A 106 2.29 15.06 -4.02
C ARG A 106 3.39 16.12 -3.96
N ASP A 107 3.24 17.10 -3.08
CA ASP A 107 4.26 18.11 -2.83
C ASP A 107 5.53 17.45 -2.26
N ALA A 108 5.39 16.46 -1.36
CA ALA A 108 6.51 15.65 -0.87
C ALA A 108 7.22 14.90 -2.01
N ALA A 109 6.47 14.29 -2.93
CA ALA A 109 7.02 13.54 -4.06
C ALA A 109 7.79 14.47 -5.02
N SER A 110 7.34 15.72 -5.17
CA SER A 110 8.02 16.71 -6.02
C SER A 110 9.44 17.04 -5.54
N LEU A 111 9.75 16.84 -4.25
CA LEU A 111 11.11 17.00 -3.70
C LEU A 111 12.12 16.00 -4.31
N PHE A 112 11.64 14.83 -4.74
CA PHE A 112 12.45 13.78 -5.36
C PHE A 112 12.52 13.91 -6.89
N GLY A 113 11.58 14.63 -7.49
CA GLY A 113 11.42 14.77 -8.94
C GLY A 113 10.78 13.52 -9.59
N ASP A 114 10.74 13.53 -10.92
CA ASP A 114 10.08 12.46 -11.70
C ASP A 114 10.98 11.24 -11.96
N GLY A 115 12.29 11.37 -11.70
CA GLY A 115 13.29 10.35 -11.93
C GLY A 115 13.42 9.36 -10.78
N LEU A 116 12.58 8.32 -10.72
CA LEU A 116 12.71 7.24 -9.73
C LEU A 116 13.71 6.16 -10.17
N VAL A 117 14.96 6.56 -10.41
CA VAL A 117 16.05 5.65 -10.83
C VAL A 117 17.33 5.88 -10.01
N PRO A 118 18.19 4.86 -9.85
CA PRO A 118 19.50 5.06 -9.24
C PRO A 118 20.31 6.15 -9.96
N GLY A 119 20.94 7.05 -9.20
CA GLY A 119 21.71 8.18 -9.74
C GLY A 119 20.88 9.38 -10.19
N ALA A 120 19.55 9.35 -10.04
CA ALA A 120 18.73 10.54 -10.28
C ALA A 120 19.03 11.63 -9.24
N VAL A 121 19.04 12.89 -9.69
CA VAL A 121 19.33 14.06 -8.86
C VAL A 121 18.03 14.64 -8.32
N SER A 122 17.95 14.84 -7.01
CA SER A 122 16.79 15.50 -6.39
C SER A 122 16.76 16.98 -6.78
N PRO A 123 15.61 17.52 -7.25
CA PRO A 123 15.48 18.95 -7.52
C PRO A 123 15.55 19.81 -6.24
N TYR A 124 15.25 19.23 -5.08
CA TYR A 124 15.27 19.95 -3.80
C TYR A 124 16.70 20.15 -3.28
N THR A 125 17.53 19.11 -3.29
CA THR A 125 18.91 19.20 -2.76
C THR A 125 19.95 19.46 -3.84
N GLY A 126 19.65 19.21 -5.11
CA GLY A 126 20.63 19.21 -6.20
C GLY A 126 21.66 18.07 -6.11
N GLN A 127 21.43 17.08 -5.23
CA GLN A 127 22.32 15.94 -5.00
C GLN A 127 21.71 14.66 -5.56
N GLU A 128 22.57 13.70 -5.90
CA GLU A 128 22.15 12.36 -6.29
C GLU A 128 21.40 11.68 -5.14
N MET A 129 20.25 11.08 -5.45
CA MET A 129 19.44 10.35 -4.50
C MET A 129 20.11 9.03 -4.12
N ASN A 130 20.29 8.81 -2.82
CA ASN A 130 20.76 7.52 -2.32
C ASN A 130 19.62 6.47 -2.34
N GLU A 131 19.94 5.22 -2.01
CA GLU A 131 18.97 4.13 -1.99
C GLU A 131 17.79 4.38 -1.04
N LYS A 132 18.03 5.01 0.12
CA LYS A 132 16.96 5.35 1.07
C LYS A 132 16.03 6.42 0.50
N ASP A 133 16.58 7.42 -0.22
CA ASP A 133 15.80 8.46 -0.87
C ASP A 133 14.91 7.87 -1.96
N LEU A 134 15.49 7.01 -2.80
CA LEU A 134 14.77 6.32 -3.87
C LEU A 134 13.66 5.42 -3.31
N THR A 135 13.97 4.67 -2.25
CA THR A 135 12.99 3.80 -1.58
C THR A 135 11.83 4.61 -1.00
N ARG A 136 12.12 5.74 -0.34
CA ARG A 136 11.07 6.63 0.17
C ARG A 136 10.24 7.23 -0.96
N ALA A 137 10.88 7.66 -2.04
CA ALA A 137 10.19 8.19 -3.21
C ALA A 137 9.23 7.14 -3.80
N ILE A 138 9.67 5.90 -3.98
CA ILE A 138 8.79 4.80 -4.42
C ILE A 138 7.60 4.63 -3.48
N GLY A 139 7.83 4.63 -2.16
CA GLY A 139 6.75 4.56 -1.16
C GLY A 139 5.74 5.71 -1.26
N LEU A 140 6.20 6.93 -1.51
CA LEU A 140 5.33 8.10 -1.74
C LEU A 140 4.47 7.91 -2.98
N TRP A 141 5.06 7.47 -4.09
CA TRP A 141 4.35 7.21 -5.34
C TRP A 141 3.33 6.08 -5.19
N GLN A 142 3.67 4.99 -4.51
CA GLN A 142 2.72 3.93 -4.18
C GLN A 142 1.54 4.47 -3.37
N LYS A 143 1.81 5.25 -2.32
CA LYS A 143 0.77 5.81 -1.45
C LYS A 143 -0.12 6.81 -2.18
N LEU A 144 0.45 7.68 -3.02
CA LEU A 144 -0.29 8.60 -3.90
C LEU A 144 -1.24 7.83 -4.82
N GLY A 145 -0.73 6.78 -5.46
CA GLY A 145 -1.52 5.90 -6.31
C GLY A 145 -2.68 5.23 -5.58
N GLN A 146 -2.44 4.73 -4.37
CA GLN A 146 -3.47 4.10 -3.54
C GLN A 146 -4.55 5.09 -3.09
N ILE A 147 -4.17 6.29 -2.64
CA ILE A 147 -5.14 7.33 -2.27
C ILE A 147 -5.95 7.76 -3.50
N ALA A 148 -5.30 7.97 -4.65
CA ALA A 148 -5.98 8.32 -5.89
C ALA A 148 -6.98 7.24 -6.31
N ALA A 149 -6.58 5.96 -6.27
CA ALA A 149 -7.47 4.84 -6.58
C ALA A 149 -8.70 4.80 -5.65
N LYS A 150 -8.49 5.05 -4.35
CA LYS A 150 -9.57 5.10 -3.34
C LYS A 150 -10.52 6.28 -3.57
N LEU A 151 -10.00 7.45 -3.94
CA LEU A 151 -10.82 8.64 -4.22
C LEU A 151 -11.60 8.49 -5.53
N GLY A 152 -10.99 7.87 -6.54
CA GLY A 152 -11.63 7.56 -7.83
C GLY A 152 -12.72 6.49 -7.73
N SER A 153 -12.62 5.56 -6.77
CA SER A 153 -13.64 4.51 -6.54
C SER A 153 -14.78 4.94 -5.61
N SER A 154 -14.71 6.14 -5.04
CA SER A 154 -15.79 6.70 -4.22
C SER A 154 -17.09 6.83 -5.03
N SER A 155 -18.24 6.63 -4.37
CA SER A 155 -19.56 6.84 -4.98
C SER A 155 -19.75 8.29 -5.45
N THR A 156 -19.13 9.23 -4.75
CA THR A 156 -19.05 10.65 -5.11
C THR A 156 -17.58 11.07 -5.11
N PRO A 157 -16.86 10.90 -6.23
CA PRO A 157 -15.45 11.29 -6.34
C PRO A 157 -15.33 12.81 -6.12
N PRO A 158 -14.43 13.26 -5.22
CA PRO A 158 -14.18 14.69 -5.05
C PRO A 158 -13.48 15.23 -6.31
N PRO A 159 -13.55 16.55 -6.55
CA PRO A 159 -12.85 17.14 -7.68
C PRO A 159 -11.31 16.99 -7.52
N PHE A 160 -10.61 16.90 -8.65
CA PHE A 160 -9.17 16.63 -8.65
C PHE A 160 -8.36 17.90 -8.32
N PRO A 161 -7.42 17.86 -7.36
CA PRO A 161 -6.69 19.04 -6.93
C PRO A 161 -5.51 19.38 -7.85
N THR A 162 -5.38 20.65 -8.25
CA THR A 162 -4.26 21.16 -9.06
C THR A 162 -3.29 22.04 -8.27
N GLN A 163 -3.69 22.59 -7.13
CA GLN A 163 -2.87 23.47 -6.26
C GLN A 163 -1.98 22.71 -5.28
N THR A 164 -0.89 23.35 -4.85
CA THR A 164 -0.05 22.88 -3.73
C THR A 164 -0.74 23.05 -2.38
N ILE A 165 -0.23 22.38 -1.33
CA ILE A 165 -0.81 22.44 0.00
C ILE A 165 -0.76 23.86 0.57
N THR A 166 0.29 24.63 0.27
CA THR A 166 0.41 26.03 0.72
C THR A 166 -0.64 26.91 0.02
N GLN A 167 -0.81 26.73 -1.29
CA GLN A 167 -1.80 27.49 -2.08
C GLN A 167 -3.24 27.21 -1.66
N LEU A 168 -3.55 25.95 -1.30
CA LEU A 168 -4.90 25.60 -0.82
C LEU A 168 -5.28 26.34 0.46
N MET A 169 -4.32 26.87 1.20
CA MET A 169 -4.53 27.40 2.55
C MET A 169 -4.46 28.91 2.66
N ASP A 170 -3.68 29.57 1.78
CA ASP A 170 -3.74 31.03 1.64
C ASP A 170 -5.17 31.50 1.24
N VAL A 171 -5.92 30.65 0.54
CA VAL A 171 -7.31 30.89 0.11
C VAL A 171 -8.31 30.83 1.28
N GLU A 172 -8.07 29.98 2.28
CA GLU A 172 -8.99 29.82 3.43
C GLU A 172 -8.84 30.92 4.48
N GLY A 173 -7.75 31.68 4.44
CA GLY A 173 -7.50 32.81 5.33
C GLY A 173 -8.32 34.06 5.02
N GLU A 174 -8.95 34.14 3.84
CA GLU A 174 -9.49 35.41 3.31
C GLU A 174 -10.98 35.41 2.96
N ASN A 175 -11.74 34.30 3.10
CA ASN A 175 -13.19 34.34 2.84
C ASN A 175 -14.03 33.27 3.56
N ASP A 176 -15.16 33.71 4.12
CA ASP A 176 -16.23 32.91 4.71
C ASP A 176 -16.75 31.83 3.73
N GLY A 177 -16.43 30.56 3.98
CA GLY A 177 -17.19 29.36 3.63
C GLY A 177 -17.44 29.00 2.15
N ALA A 178 -17.36 29.95 1.22
CA ALA A 178 -17.75 29.77 -0.19
C ALA A 178 -16.55 29.64 -1.14
N SER A 179 -15.37 30.12 -0.75
CA SER A 179 -14.19 30.18 -1.64
C SER A 179 -13.38 28.86 -1.70
N ALA A 180 -13.49 28.00 -0.69
CA ALA A 180 -12.85 26.67 -0.70
C ALA A 180 -13.45 25.74 -1.78
N GLN A 181 -14.66 26.04 -2.28
CA GLN A 181 -15.29 25.32 -3.39
C GLN A 181 -14.87 25.86 -4.77
N LEU A 182 -14.24 27.04 -4.86
CA LEU A 182 -14.06 27.76 -6.13
C LEU A 182 -12.75 27.48 -6.88
N LEU A 183 -11.85 26.66 -6.32
CA LEU A 183 -10.50 26.46 -6.88
C LEU A 183 -10.13 25.01 -7.18
N LEU A 184 -11.00 24.05 -6.88
CA LEU A 184 -10.90 22.72 -7.46
C LEU A 184 -11.47 22.81 -8.89
N ASN A 185 -10.77 22.24 -9.88
CA ASN A 185 -11.34 22.11 -11.23
C ASN A 185 -12.75 21.52 -11.07
N THR A 186 -13.79 22.17 -11.60
CA THR A 186 -15.21 21.82 -11.35
C THR A 186 -15.62 20.48 -11.96
N THR A 187 -14.65 19.63 -12.32
CA THR A 187 -14.88 18.25 -12.71
C THR A 187 -15.53 17.55 -11.54
N THR A 188 -16.80 17.17 -11.74
CA THR A 188 -17.61 16.47 -10.74
C THR A 188 -18.05 15.14 -11.32
N GLY A 189 -18.36 14.19 -10.43
CA GLY A 189 -18.85 12.88 -10.83
C GLY A 189 -17.86 12.11 -11.70
N ARG A 190 -18.26 11.76 -12.93
CA ARG A 190 -17.50 10.83 -13.81
C ARG A 190 -16.16 11.41 -14.28
N GLU A 191 -16.09 12.72 -14.52
CA GLU A 191 -14.83 13.35 -14.96
C GLU A 191 -13.81 13.40 -13.83
N ALA A 192 -14.26 13.66 -12.60
CA ALA A 192 -13.43 13.55 -11.41
C ALA A 192 -12.91 12.11 -11.22
N ALA A 193 -13.79 11.11 -11.34
CA ALA A 193 -13.41 9.70 -11.26
C ALA A 193 -12.29 9.36 -12.26
N LYS A 194 -12.45 9.81 -13.51
CA LYS A 194 -11.47 9.60 -14.57
C LYS A 194 -10.13 10.25 -14.25
N ALA A 195 -10.12 11.49 -13.74
CA ALA A 195 -8.89 12.18 -13.37
C ALA A 195 -8.15 11.47 -12.22
N TRP A 196 -8.87 10.98 -11.21
CA TRP A 196 -8.30 10.18 -10.13
C TRP A 196 -7.75 8.84 -10.63
N ASP A 197 -8.43 8.19 -11.58
CA ASP A 197 -7.98 6.92 -12.16
C ASP A 197 -6.73 7.10 -13.02
N GLU A 198 -6.65 8.18 -13.79
CA GLU A 198 -5.46 8.54 -14.56
C GLU A 198 -4.28 8.83 -13.63
N ALA A 199 -4.50 9.60 -12.57
CA ALA A 199 -3.47 9.85 -11.56
C ALA A 199 -3.02 8.54 -10.87
N ALA A 200 -3.96 7.68 -10.48
CA ALA A 200 -3.65 6.40 -9.85
C ALA A 200 -2.81 5.51 -10.78
N GLU A 201 -3.17 5.43 -12.05
CA GLU A 201 -2.41 4.70 -13.07
C GLU A 201 -0.99 5.24 -13.21
N THR A 202 -0.82 6.55 -13.35
CA THR A 202 0.51 7.18 -13.44
C THR A 202 1.35 6.89 -12.21
N TYR A 203 0.81 7.10 -11.00
CA TYR A 203 1.59 6.92 -9.78
C TYR A 203 1.98 5.45 -9.54
N LEU A 204 1.04 4.52 -9.71
CA LEU A 204 1.28 3.09 -9.47
C LEU A 204 2.18 2.48 -10.55
N SER A 205 1.99 2.82 -11.82
CA SER A 205 2.84 2.30 -12.90
C SER A 205 4.28 2.81 -12.78
N THR A 206 4.48 4.08 -12.42
CA THR A 206 5.82 4.63 -12.15
C THR A 206 6.47 3.96 -10.96
N ALA A 207 5.73 3.73 -9.87
CA ALA A 207 6.23 2.98 -8.72
C ALA A 207 6.64 1.54 -9.11
N ILE A 208 5.80 0.82 -9.85
CA ILE A 208 6.12 -0.53 -10.36
C ILE A 208 7.39 -0.49 -11.20
N GLY A 209 7.49 0.43 -12.16
CA GLY A 209 8.67 0.58 -12.99
C GLY A 209 9.95 0.83 -12.17
N ALA A 210 9.87 1.69 -11.15
CA ALA A 210 10.98 1.98 -10.25
C ALA A 210 11.39 0.76 -9.41
N MET A 211 10.42 0.02 -8.85
CA MET A 211 10.68 -1.20 -8.09
C MET A 211 11.34 -2.29 -8.94
N LEU A 212 10.89 -2.47 -10.18
CA LEU A 212 11.50 -3.41 -11.12
C LEU A 212 12.93 -3.01 -11.47
N LYS A 213 13.17 -1.72 -11.80
CA LYS A 213 14.52 -1.20 -12.08
C LYS A 213 15.46 -1.36 -10.88
N MET A 214 14.97 -1.08 -9.68
CA MET A 214 15.73 -1.28 -8.45
C MET A 214 16.10 -2.76 -8.26
N GLY A 215 15.14 -3.68 -8.38
CA GLY A 215 15.43 -5.12 -8.24
C GLY A 215 16.34 -5.70 -9.33
N LEU A 216 16.40 -5.08 -10.51
CA LEU A 216 17.37 -5.40 -11.55
C LEU A 216 18.77 -4.85 -11.27
N ALA A 217 18.88 -3.62 -10.76
CA ALA A 217 20.17 -3.02 -10.39
C ALA A 217 20.88 -3.84 -9.30
N HIS A 218 20.13 -4.33 -8.31
CA HIS A 218 20.64 -5.24 -7.28
C HIS A 218 21.23 -6.53 -7.84
N ARG A 219 20.72 -7.03 -8.98
CA ARG A 219 21.27 -8.20 -9.66
C ARG A 219 22.65 -7.92 -10.26
N GLN A 220 22.83 -6.76 -10.89
CA GLN A 220 24.09 -6.38 -11.54
C GLN A 220 25.20 -6.13 -10.51
N GLY A 221 24.87 -5.54 -9.36
CA GLY A 221 25.81 -5.38 -8.23
C GLY A 221 26.26 -6.72 -7.66
N ALA A 222 25.32 -7.63 -7.39
CA ALA A 222 25.63 -8.96 -6.84
C ALA A 222 26.45 -9.84 -7.78
N SER A 223 26.29 -9.71 -9.11
CA SER A 223 27.14 -10.41 -10.07
C SER A 223 28.56 -9.86 -10.16
N ASN A 224 28.77 -8.57 -9.84
CA ASN A 224 30.09 -7.95 -9.86
C ASN A 224 30.89 -8.26 -8.58
N GLU A 225 30.22 -8.38 -7.43
CA GLU A 225 30.88 -8.77 -6.17
C GLU A 225 31.19 -10.27 -6.09
N ALA A 226 30.44 -11.13 -6.78
CA ALA A 226 30.75 -12.55 -6.90
C ALA A 226 31.90 -12.85 -7.91
N GLY A 227 32.44 -11.83 -8.57
CA GLY A 227 33.46 -11.95 -9.61
C GLY A 227 34.92 -11.83 -9.15
N THR A 228 35.20 -11.56 -7.87
CA THR A 228 36.58 -11.35 -7.40
C THR A 228 37.26 -12.56 -6.76
N ASP A 229 36.57 -13.69 -6.55
CA ASP A 229 37.18 -14.91 -5.98
C ASP A 229 36.69 -16.19 -6.66
N ALA A 230 37.11 -16.44 -7.91
CA ALA A 230 37.26 -17.80 -8.45
C ALA A 230 38.10 -17.77 -9.73
N GLY A 231 39.33 -18.29 -9.61
CA GLY A 231 40.17 -18.57 -10.77
C GLY A 231 39.63 -19.71 -11.63
N ALA A 232 39.85 -19.54 -12.93
CA ALA A 232 40.06 -20.56 -13.96
C ALA A 232 38.88 -21.46 -14.42
N ALA A 233 38.65 -21.34 -15.74
CA ALA A 233 38.22 -22.34 -16.71
C ALA A 233 36.72 -22.64 -16.86
N GLY A 234 36.14 -22.17 -17.98
CA GLY A 234 34.82 -22.61 -18.46
C GLY A 234 34.27 -21.83 -19.65
N ALA A 235 34.90 -21.99 -20.81
CA ALA A 235 34.41 -21.75 -22.19
C ALA A 235 33.33 -20.67 -22.44
N ALA A 236 33.78 -19.56 -23.05
CA ALA A 236 32.92 -18.61 -23.74
C ALA A 236 32.27 -19.25 -24.99
N VAL A 237 30.97 -19.09 -25.14
CA VAL A 237 30.26 -19.23 -26.42
C VAL A 237 30.04 -17.82 -26.98
N PRO A 238 30.56 -17.48 -28.18
CA PRO A 238 30.35 -16.17 -28.77
C PRO A 238 29.10 -16.16 -29.66
N GLY A 239 28.24 -15.16 -29.46
CA GLY A 239 27.27 -14.70 -30.44
C GLY A 239 25.79 -14.87 -30.06
N SER A 240 25.14 -13.77 -29.66
CA SER A 240 24.06 -13.17 -30.45
C SER A 240 23.64 -11.82 -29.88
N GLY A 241 23.43 -10.87 -30.79
CA GLY A 241 22.63 -9.64 -30.75
C GLY A 241 22.31 -8.95 -29.41
N SER A 242 22.63 -7.66 -29.39
CA SER A 242 22.08 -6.62 -28.51
C SER A 242 20.55 -6.51 -28.58
N SER A 243 19.84 -7.51 -28.07
CA SER A 243 18.46 -7.35 -27.62
C SER A 243 18.50 -7.12 -26.12
N GLU A 244 18.05 -5.94 -25.70
CA GLU A 244 17.78 -5.65 -24.29
C GLU A 244 16.91 -6.80 -23.75
N PRO A 245 17.38 -7.59 -22.78
CA PRO A 245 16.66 -8.79 -22.36
C PRO A 245 15.28 -8.36 -21.89
N VAL A 246 14.24 -8.96 -22.46
CA VAL A 246 12.85 -8.77 -22.02
C VAL A 246 12.80 -9.21 -20.56
N ILE A 247 12.85 -8.23 -19.65
CA ILE A 247 12.79 -8.49 -18.23
C ILE A 247 11.36 -8.87 -17.90
N VAL A 248 11.14 -10.16 -17.68
CA VAL A 248 9.90 -10.65 -17.09
C VAL A 248 9.98 -10.38 -15.59
N GLY A 249 8.89 -9.92 -14.97
CA GLY A 249 8.84 -9.64 -13.52
C GLY A 249 9.24 -10.83 -12.61
N ARG A 250 9.35 -12.04 -13.18
CA ARG A 250 9.89 -13.25 -12.55
C ARG A 250 11.40 -13.18 -12.23
N ASP A 251 12.16 -12.36 -12.96
CA ASP A 251 13.62 -12.31 -12.84
C ASP A 251 14.10 -11.19 -11.89
N VAL A 252 13.17 -10.53 -11.20
CA VAL A 252 13.46 -9.43 -10.28
C VAL A 252 13.78 -9.98 -8.90
N ARG A 253 15.01 -9.72 -8.42
CA ARG A 253 15.42 -10.06 -7.05
C ARG A 253 15.09 -8.91 -6.11
N LEU A 254 13.86 -8.90 -5.61
CA LEU A 254 13.49 -8.10 -4.44
C LEU A 254 13.57 -8.95 -3.16
N PRO A 255 13.93 -8.34 -2.01
CA PRO A 255 13.90 -9.01 -0.72
C PRO A 255 12.49 -9.49 -0.35
N HIS A 256 12.44 -10.46 0.58
CA HIS A 256 11.21 -10.88 1.26
C HIS A 256 10.99 -10.04 2.52
N ASP A 257 9.75 -9.91 2.97
CA ASP A 257 9.41 -9.29 4.26
C ASP A 257 10.03 -10.14 5.39
N ASN A 258 11.09 -9.63 6.02
CA ASN A 258 11.56 -10.12 7.32
C ASN A 258 11.09 -9.16 8.41
N GLU A 259 10.78 -9.68 9.60
CA GLU A 259 10.46 -8.84 10.77
C GLU A 259 11.58 -7.80 11.01
N GLY A 260 11.23 -6.52 10.91
CA GLY A 260 12.16 -5.39 11.08
C GLY A 260 12.54 -4.65 9.79
N ASP A 261 12.19 -5.16 8.61
CA ASP A 261 12.54 -4.53 7.32
C ASP A 261 11.48 -3.52 6.84
N THR A 262 11.04 -2.64 7.75
CA THR A 262 9.99 -1.66 7.45
C THR A 262 10.51 -0.62 6.46
N GLY A 263 9.92 -0.61 5.26
CA GLY A 263 10.13 0.43 4.27
C GLY A 263 11.01 0.06 3.09
N ARG A 264 11.52 -1.18 2.96
CA ARG A 264 12.18 -1.61 1.73
C ARG A 264 11.19 -1.95 0.62
N VAL A 265 11.59 -1.70 -0.62
CA VAL A 265 10.93 -2.26 -1.80
C VAL A 265 11.11 -3.78 -1.78
N ASN A 266 10.03 -4.52 -1.59
CA ASN A 266 10.03 -5.97 -1.48
C ASN A 266 9.03 -6.63 -2.44
N ARG A 267 9.10 -7.96 -2.59
CA ARG A 267 8.23 -8.71 -3.53
C ARG A 267 6.75 -8.53 -3.23
N ARG A 268 6.38 -8.54 -1.95
CA ARG A 268 5.00 -8.39 -1.52
C ARG A 268 4.48 -6.98 -1.84
N GLY A 269 5.27 -5.95 -1.56
CA GLY A 269 5.00 -4.55 -1.91
C GLY A 269 4.82 -4.35 -3.41
N LEU A 270 5.66 -4.97 -4.22
CA LEU A 270 5.50 -4.99 -5.68
C LEU A 270 4.16 -5.63 -6.08
N GLY A 271 3.83 -6.81 -5.54
CA GLY A 271 2.57 -7.49 -5.83
C GLY A 271 1.33 -6.72 -5.36
N MET A 272 1.36 -6.08 -4.18
CA MET A 272 0.28 -5.21 -3.69
C MET A 272 0.11 -3.97 -4.57
N THR A 273 1.19 -3.43 -5.14
CA THR A 273 1.12 -2.28 -6.05
C THR A 273 0.54 -2.69 -7.40
N MET A 274 0.92 -3.87 -7.91
CA MET A 274 0.32 -4.48 -9.09
C MET A 274 -1.18 -4.75 -8.87
N GLU A 275 -1.58 -5.20 -7.69
CA GLU A 275 -2.99 -5.36 -7.31
C GLU A 275 -3.76 -4.05 -7.40
N ALA A 276 -3.27 -3.00 -6.73
CA ALA A 276 -3.91 -1.68 -6.75
C ALA A 276 -4.04 -1.13 -8.18
N LEU A 277 -3.02 -1.32 -9.03
CA LEU A 277 -3.10 -0.89 -10.43
C LEU A 277 -4.08 -1.76 -11.24
N SER A 278 -4.20 -3.05 -10.90
CA SER A 278 -5.18 -3.93 -11.55
C SER A 278 -6.61 -3.49 -11.26
N GLU A 279 -6.90 -3.01 -10.05
CA GLU A 279 -8.22 -2.46 -9.70
C GLU A 279 -8.54 -1.20 -10.51
N VAL A 280 -7.55 -0.33 -10.74
CA VAL A 280 -7.70 0.82 -11.64
C VAL A 280 -8.03 0.35 -13.06
N TYR A 281 -7.32 -0.65 -13.59
CA TYR A 281 -7.60 -1.21 -14.92
C TYR A 281 -8.98 -1.87 -15.02
N GLY A 282 -9.40 -2.59 -13.97
CA GLY A 282 -10.74 -3.16 -13.87
C GLY A 282 -11.82 -2.09 -13.96
N ARG A 283 -11.69 -1.00 -13.18
CA ARG A 283 -12.64 0.13 -13.20
C ARG A 283 -12.65 0.88 -14.53
N ARG A 284 -11.51 0.96 -15.22
CA ARG A 284 -11.39 1.54 -16.57
C ARG A 284 -11.93 0.61 -17.69
N GLY A 285 -12.53 -0.53 -17.34
CA GLY A 285 -13.07 -1.47 -18.33
C GLY A 285 -12.01 -2.23 -19.11
N ARG A 286 -10.81 -2.43 -18.53
CA ARG A 286 -9.71 -3.21 -19.09
C ARG A 286 -9.42 -4.47 -18.25
N PRO A 287 -10.38 -5.40 -18.12
CA PRO A 287 -10.24 -6.59 -17.28
C PRO A 287 -9.11 -7.52 -17.74
N ASP A 288 -8.79 -7.55 -19.04
CA ASP A 288 -7.69 -8.34 -19.58
C ASP A 288 -6.33 -7.87 -19.02
N LEU A 289 -6.09 -6.55 -19.03
CA LEU A 289 -4.87 -5.96 -18.46
C LEU A 289 -4.83 -6.15 -16.94
N ALA A 290 -5.98 -6.00 -16.26
CA ALA A 290 -6.08 -6.24 -14.84
C ALA A 290 -5.72 -7.69 -14.49
N GLY A 291 -6.29 -8.67 -15.21
CA GLY A 291 -6.02 -10.09 -15.02
C GLY A 291 -4.55 -10.46 -15.27
N GLN A 292 -3.94 -9.93 -16.33
CA GLN A 292 -2.51 -10.14 -16.60
C GLN A 292 -1.62 -9.59 -15.48
N LEU A 293 -1.95 -8.40 -14.98
CA LEU A 293 -1.18 -7.76 -13.91
C LEU A 293 -1.30 -8.51 -12.59
N VAL A 294 -2.51 -8.98 -12.24
CA VAL A 294 -2.73 -9.84 -11.07
C VAL A 294 -2.00 -11.18 -11.21
N LEU A 295 -2.04 -11.80 -12.38
CA LEU A 295 -1.30 -13.02 -12.63
C LEU A 295 0.21 -12.81 -12.44
N GLN A 296 0.75 -11.71 -12.96
CA GLN A 296 2.15 -11.36 -12.74
C GLN A 296 2.45 -11.18 -11.25
N ALA A 297 1.59 -10.48 -10.50
CA ALA A 297 1.72 -10.31 -9.06
C ALA A 297 1.74 -11.65 -8.30
N ILE A 298 0.85 -12.58 -8.66
CA ILE A 298 0.82 -13.94 -8.09
C ILE A 298 2.15 -14.65 -8.36
N THR A 299 2.66 -14.62 -9.59
CA THR A 299 3.93 -15.31 -9.91
C THR A 299 5.16 -14.69 -9.25
N THR A 300 5.10 -13.39 -8.93
CA THR A 300 6.15 -12.68 -8.21
C THR A 300 6.18 -13.05 -6.72
N ILE A 301 5.00 -13.19 -6.08
CA ILE A 301 4.87 -13.52 -4.65
C ILE A 301 4.97 -15.04 -4.42
N LEU A 302 4.36 -15.82 -5.30
CA LEU A 302 4.25 -17.29 -5.23
C LEU A 302 4.90 -17.93 -6.48
N PRO A 303 6.24 -17.91 -6.60
CA PRO A 303 6.90 -18.48 -7.76
C PRO A 303 6.70 -20.00 -7.81
N PRO A 304 6.42 -20.59 -9.00
CA PRO A 304 6.10 -22.00 -9.13
C PRO A 304 7.28 -22.95 -8.80
N GLN A 305 8.50 -22.42 -8.82
CA GLN A 305 9.74 -23.15 -8.53
C GLN A 305 10.26 -22.87 -7.12
N ALA A 306 9.44 -22.27 -6.24
CA ALA A 306 9.83 -22.03 -4.87
C ALA A 306 10.05 -23.35 -4.12
N GLU A 307 11.13 -23.44 -3.35
CA GLU A 307 11.35 -24.59 -2.46
C GLU A 307 10.25 -24.68 -1.41
N GLU A 308 9.90 -25.90 -1.02
CA GLU A 308 8.89 -26.13 0.02
C GLU A 308 9.31 -25.48 1.34
N GLY A 309 8.40 -24.71 1.97
CA GLY A 309 8.69 -23.95 3.18
C GLY A 309 9.45 -22.62 2.99
N SER A 310 9.92 -22.30 1.77
CA SER A 310 10.64 -21.02 1.51
C SER A 310 9.74 -19.78 1.49
N ILE A 311 8.43 -19.96 1.22
CA ILE A 311 7.47 -18.87 1.11
C ILE A 311 6.76 -18.69 2.45
N GLN A 312 6.83 -17.48 2.98
CA GLN A 312 6.17 -17.11 4.23
C GLN A 312 4.65 -17.29 4.13
N PRO A 313 3.96 -17.72 5.21
CA PRO A 313 2.52 -17.85 5.21
C PRO A 313 1.79 -16.57 4.79
N ALA A 314 2.25 -15.39 5.22
CA ALA A 314 1.68 -14.11 4.84
C ALA A 314 1.72 -13.84 3.31
N ASP A 315 2.81 -14.24 2.64
CA ASP A 315 2.95 -14.12 1.19
C ASP A 315 1.97 -15.06 0.46
N ARG A 316 1.80 -16.29 0.96
CA ARG A 316 0.78 -17.22 0.45
C ARG A 316 -0.63 -16.69 0.61
N CYS A 317 -0.94 -16.06 1.74
CA CYS A 317 -2.23 -15.40 1.95
C CYS A 317 -2.46 -14.25 0.97
N GLN A 318 -1.43 -13.44 0.70
CA GLN A 318 -1.53 -12.35 -0.29
C GLN A 318 -1.77 -12.91 -1.69
N ALA A 319 -1.05 -13.96 -2.08
CA ALA A 319 -1.27 -14.65 -3.35
C ALA A 319 -2.69 -15.23 -3.45
N ALA A 320 -3.20 -15.82 -2.36
CA ALA A 320 -4.58 -16.30 -2.30
C ALA A 320 -5.60 -15.16 -2.51
N LEU A 321 -5.37 -13.99 -1.90
CA LEU A 321 -6.23 -12.82 -2.11
C LEU A 321 -6.21 -12.38 -3.59
N LEU A 322 -5.04 -12.29 -4.20
CA LEU A 322 -4.88 -11.97 -5.63
C LEU A 322 -5.61 -12.95 -6.53
N MET A 323 -5.59 -14.25 -6.20
CA MET A 323 -6.34 -15.27 -6.95
C MET A 323 -7.86 -15.03 -6.90
N THR A 324 -8.39 -14.43 -5.83
CA THR A 324 -9.81 -14.04 -5.78
C THR A 324 -10.12 -12.90 -6.75
N SER A 325 -9.23 -11.92 -6.89
CA SER A 325 -9.34 -10.85 -7.89
C SER A 325 -9.21 -11.38 -9.32
N LEU A 326 -8.28 -12.32 -9.55
CA LEU A 326 -8.11 -12.98 -10.84
C LEU A 326 -9.35 -13.80 -11.24
N SER A 327 -10.00 -14.45 -10.27
CA SER A 327 -11.28 -15.14 -10.48
C SER A 327 -12.34 -14.18 -11.00
N THR A 328 -12.43 -12.97 -10.45
CA THR A 328 -13.36 -11.93 -10.92
C THR A 328 -13.01 -11.42 -12.31
N TYR A 329 -11.73 -11.13 -12.61
CA TYR A 329 -11.33 -10.63 -13.93
C TYR A 329 -11.48 -11.69 -15.03
N ALA A 330 -11.29 -12.97 -14.69
CA ALA A 330 -11.46 -14.09 -15.62
C ALA A 330 -12.91 -14.25 -16.12
N LEU A 331 -13.90 -13.60 -15.49
CA LEU A 331 -15.31 -13.66 -15.89
C LEU A 331 -15.68 -12.74 -17.05
N ALA A 332 -14.78 -11.89 -17.55
CA ALA A 332 -15.06 -10.99 -18.66
C ALA A 332 -14.41 -11.49 -19.97
N PRO A 333 -15.17 -11.88 -21.02
CA PRO A 333 -16.63 -12.03 -21.08
C PRO A 333 -17.13 -13.33 -20.42
N SER A 334 -18.37 -13.31 -19.93
CA SER A 334 -18.97 -14.41 -19.17
C SER A 334 -19.35 -15.59 -20.07
N THR A 335 -18.38 -16.46 -20.33
CA THR A 335 -18.54 -17.71 -21.09
C THR A 335 -18.48 -18.94 -20.17
N PRO A 336 -19.00 -20.11 -20.59
CA PRO A 336 -18.84 -21.33 -19.81
C PRO A 336 -17.38 -21.70 -19.51
N ALA A 337 -16.45 -21.38 -20.41
CA ALA A 337 -15.01 -21.57 -20.19
C ALA A 337 -14.47 -20.58 -19.14
N ALA A 338 -14.88 -19.31 -19.21
CA ALA A 338 -14.54 -18.28 -18.24
C ALA A 338 -15.04 -18.64 -16.83
N ILE A 339 -16.27 -19.14 -16.70
CA ILE A 339 -16.82 -19.60 -15.42
C ILE A 339 -15.97 -20.73 -14.82
N LYS A 340 -15.56 -21.71 -15.63
CA LYS A 340 -14.67 -22.79 -15.18
C LYS A 340 -13.30 -22.28 -14.74
N ALA A 341 -12.71 -21.35 -15.48
CA ALA A 341 -11.43 -20.72 -15.12
C ALA A 341 -11.55 -19.88 -13.85
N ALA A 342 -12.60 -19.08 -13.70
CA ALA A 342 -12.87 -18.32 -12.49
C ALA A 342 -13.04 -19.26 -11.28
N ARG A 343 -13.73 -20.38 -11.47
CA ARG A 343 -13.91 -21.41 -10.43
C ARG A 343 -12.60 -22.03 -9.99
N SER A 344 -11.71 -22.38 -10.92
CA SER A 344 -10.40 -22.96 -10.57
C SER A 344 -9.54 -21.97 -9.77
N TRP A 345 -9.58 -20.68 -10.12
CA TRP A 345 -8.88 -19.64 -9.34
C TRP A 345 -9.43 -19.47 -7.93
N SER A 346 -10.75 -19.46 -7.75
CA SER A 346 -11.36 -19.39 -6.41
C SER A 346 -11.09 -20.63 -5.57
N LEU A 347 -11.09 -21.83 -6.16
CA LEU A 347 -10.69 -23.06 -5.47
C LEU A 347 -9.22 -23.02 -5.06
N ARG A 348 -8.34 -22.53 -5.94
CA ARG A 348 -6.92 -22.40 -5.62
C ARG A 348 -6.66 -21.37 -4.53
N ALA A 349 -7.39 -20.25 -4.53
CA ALA A 349 -7.34 -19.26 -3.46
C ALA A 349 -7.66 -19.88 -2.09
N LEU A 350 -8.73 -20.70 -2.01
CA LEU A 350 -9.04 -21.41 -0.76
C LEU A 350 -7.94 -22.36 -0.33
N GLN A 351 -7.44 -23.16 -1.28
CA GLN A 351 -6.38 -24.12 -1.00
C GLN A 351 -5.12 -23.44 -0.43
N GLU A 352 -4.69 -22.33 -1.03
CA GLU A 352 -3.51 -21.59 -0.56
C GLU A 352 -3.75 -20.91 0.79
N ALA A 353 -4.94 -20.33 1.00
CA ALA A 353 -5.28 -19.70 2.28
C ALA A 353 -5.34 -20.73 3.43
N ASP A 354 -5.92 -21.91 3.19
CA ASP A 354 -6.00 -22.99 4.17
C ASP A 354 -4.62 -23.59 4.47
N ALA A 355 -3.79 -23.79 3.42
CA ALA A 355 -2.43 -24.31 3.57
C ALA A 355 -1.56 -23.34 4.38
N ALA A 356 -1.62 -22.04 4.07
CA ALA A 356 -0.89 -21.01 4.81
C ALA A 356 -1.36 -20.90 6.28
N THR A 357 -2.68 -20.95 6.51
CA THR A 357 -3.25 -20.94 7.87
C THR A 357 -2.78 -22.14 8.68
N THR A 358 -2.75 -23.32 8.07
CA THR A 358 -2.26 -24.55 8.71
C THR A 358 -0.77 -24.46 9.02
N ALA A 359 0.04 -24.01 8.06
CA ALA A 359 1.49 -23.88 8.22
C ALA A 359 1.88 -22.86 9.31
N ALA A 360 1.13 -21.77 9.43
CA ALA A 360 1.34 -20.75 10.46
C ALA A 360 0.75 -21.13 11.84
N GLY A 361 -0.02 -22.22 11.93
CA GLY A 361 -0.73 -22.59 13.16
C GLY A 361 -1.79 -21.58 13.58
N TRP A 362 -2.35 -20.80 12.65
CA TRP A 362 -3.34 -19.79 12.99
C TRP A 362 -4.70 -20.42 13.35
N GLY A 363 -5.29 -19.93 14.43
CA GLY A 363 -6.59 -20.36 14.90
C GLY A 363 -7.76 -19.76 14.11
N LYS A 364 -8.97 -20.23 14.44
CA LYS A 364 -10.24 -19.61 14.02
C LYS A 364 -10.55 -18.40 14.93
N GLY A 365 -11.28 -17.43 14.39
CA GLY A 365 -11.71 -16.23 15.11
C GLY A 365 -10.98 -14.98 14.65
N LEU A 366 -11.05 -13.93 15.48
CA LEU A 366 -10.48 -12.63 15.17
C LEU A 366 -8.98 -12.75 14.90
N PRO A 367 -8.47 -12.17 13.80
CA PRO A 367 -7.07 -12.28 13.47
C PRO A 367 -6.21 -11.53 14.48
N THR A 368 -5.14 -12.18 14.94
CA THR A 368 -4.13 -11.57 15.82
C THR A 368 -2.91 -11.08 15.04
N ASP A 369 -2.81 -11.46 13.77
CA ASP A 369 -1.74 -11.10 12.84
C ASP A 369 -2.31 -10.61 11.50
N VAL A 370 -1.55 -9.75 10.82
CA VAL A 370 -1.93 -9.20 9.50
C VAL A 370 -2.02 -10.31 8.45
N GLY A 371 -1.09 -11.28 8.46
CA GLY A 371 -1.13 -12.43 7.56
C GLY A 371 -2.38 -13.27 7.77
N GLN A 372 -2.74 -13.55 9.03
CA GLN A 372 -3.98 -14.25 9.38
C GLN A 372 -5.22 -13.50 8.86
N ALA A 373 -5.26 -12.18 9.04
CA ALA A 373 -6.37 -11.35 8.56
C ALA A 373 -6.53 -11.44 7.02
N VAL A 374 -5.41 -11.42 6.29
CA VAL A 374 -5.40 -11.55 4.83
C VAL A 374 -5.87 -12.94 4.40
N CYS A 375 -5.37 -14.02 5.02
CA CYS A 375 -5.78 -15.38 4.70
C CYS A 375 -7.28 -15.61 4.94
N GLN A 376 -7.78 -15.18 6.10
CA GLN A 376 -9.20 -15.32 6.42
C GLN A 376 -10.09 -14.50 5.47
N ARG A 377 -9.64 -13.30 5.07
CA ARG A 377 -10.33 -12.51 4.04
C ARG A 377 -10.33 -13.21 2.69
N ALA A 378 -9.17 -13.70 2.23
CA ALA A 378 -9.06 -14.43 0.96
C ALA A 378 -9.99 -15.65 0.93
N GLY A 379 -10.02 -16.45 2.01
CA GLY A 379 -10.95 -17.58 2.12
C GLY A 379 -12.42 -17.17 2.08
N SER A 380 -12.79 -16.10 2.80
CA SER A 380 -14.16 -15.58 2.76
C SER A 380 -14.58 -15.11 1.36
N VAL A 381 -13.72 -14.38 0.64
CA VAL A 381 -14.01 -13.87 -0.70
C VAL A 381 -14.05 -15.02 -1.72
N ALA A 382 -13.13 -15.98 -1.62
CA ALA A 382 -13.11 -17.14 -2.50
C ALA A 382 -14.39 -17.99 -2.36
N LEU A 383 -14.89 -18.21 -1.14
CA LEU A 383 -16.19 -18.87 -0.91
C LEU A 383 -17.34 -18.07 -1.50
N PHE A 384 -17.32 -16.74 -1.38
CA PHE A 384 -18.35 -15.89 -1.99
C PHE A 384 -18.35 -16.00 -3.52
N ASN A 385 -17.17 -15.94 -4.15
CA ASN A 385 -17.00 -16.11 -5.59
C ASN A 385 -17.52 -17.49 -6.06
N LEU A 386 -17.22 -18.57 -5.33
CA LEU A 386 -17.77 -19.90 -5.64
C LEU A 386 -19.30 -19.96 -5.55
N GLY A 387 -19.90 -19.20 -4.62
CA GLY A 387 -21.35 -19.03 -4.54
C GLY A 387 -21.92 -18.34 -5.78
N MET A 388 -21.30 -17.23 -6.20
CA MET A 388 -21.69 -16.48 -7.40
C MET A 388 -21.57 -17.35 -8.66
N LEU A 389 -20.45 -18.04 -8.82
CA LEU A 389 -20.21 -18.95 -9.95
C LEU A 389 -21.21 -20.10 -9.95
N SER A 390 -21.54 -20.65 -8.77
CA SER A 390 -22.56 -21.68 -8.67
C SER A 390 -23.95 -21.15 -9.03
N GLU A 391 -24.30 -19.89 -8.72
CA GLU A 391 -25.56 -19.28 -9.21
C GLU A 391 -25.57 -19.22 -10.74
N MET A 392 -24.45 -18.84 -11.37
CA MET A 392 -24.32 -18.75 -12.83
C MET A 392 -24.47 -20.12 -13.52
N GLU A 393 -24.10 -21.21 -12.83
CA GLU A 393 -24.19 -22.59 -13.33
C GLU A 393 -25.53 -23.29 -12.99
N GLY A 394 -26.54 -22.56 -12.49
CA GLY A 394 -27.87 -23.12 -12.16
C GLY A 394 -28.14 -23.37 -10.68
N GLY A 395 -27.27 -22.89 -9.78
CA GLY A 395 -27.60 -22.64 -8.37
C GLY A 395 -27.37 -23.78 -7.38
N GLY A 396 -27.04 -25.00 -7.81
CA GLY A 396 -27.06 -26.20 -6.96
C GLY A 396 -26.28 -26.11 -5.63
N GLU A 397 -25.11 -25.46 -5.62
CA GLU A 397 -24.26 -25.33 -4.42
C GLU A 397 -24.19 -23.87 -3.89
N ALA A 398 -24.86 -22.91 -4.54
CA ALA A 398 -24.70 -21.49 -4.25
C ALA A 398 -25.01 -21.14 -2.79
N LYS A 399 -26.12 -21.67 -2.27
CA LYS A 399 -26.55 -21.47 -0.88
C LYS A 399 -25.52 -21.97 0.13
N LYS A 400 -24.87 -23.10 -0.14
CA LYS A 400 -23.84 -23.69 0.73
C LYS A 400 -22.61 -22.78 0.77
N TYR A 401 -22.14 -22.33 -0.39
CA TYR A 401 -20.99 -21.42 -0.47
C TYR A 401 -21.26 -20.07 0.19
N PHE A 402 -22.41 -19.44 -0.03
CA PHE A 402 -22.75 -18.17 0.64
C PHE A 402 -22.90 -18.31 2.15
N LYS A 403 -23.43 -19.43 2.65
CA LYS A 403 -23.45 -19.72 4.10
C LYS A 403 -22.03 -19.82 4.66
N ALA A 404 -21.14 -20.51 3.97
CA ALA A 404 -19.74 -20.66 4.38
C ALA A 404 -19.00 -19.32 4.34
N ALA A 405 -19.19 -18.52 3.28
CA ALA A 405 -18.62 -17.17 3.16
C ALA A 405 -19.10 -16.26 4.30
N LEU A 406 -20.40 -16.28 4.63
CA LEU A 406 -20.95 -15.51 5.73
C LEU A 406 -20.39 -15.93 7.10
N ALA A 407 -20.19 -17.24 7.32
CA ALA A 407 -19.58 -17.74 8.54
C ALA A 407 -18.10 -17.29 8.64
N ALA A 408 -17.32 -17.48 7.58
CA ALA A 408 -15.93 -17.03 7.53
C ALA A 408 -15.81 -15.51 7.78
N ALA A 409 -16.64 -14.69 7.14
CA ALA A 409 -16.66 -13.24 7.32
C ALA A 409 -17.05 -12.82 8.76
N ARG A 410 -17.88 -13.61 9.44
CA ARG A 410 -18.23 -13.38 10.86
C ARG A 410 -17.06 -13.67 11.77
N ASP A 411 -16.42 -14.81 11.57
CA ASP A 411 -15.33 -15.28 12.42
C ASP A 411 -14.13 -14.32 12.37
N CYS A 412 -13.82 -13.75 11.21
CA CYS A 412 -12.69 -12.83 11.03
C CYS A 412 -13.04 -11.34 11.18
N GLY A 413 -14.31 -10.99 11.45
CA GLY A 413 -14.75 -9.60 11.57
C GLY A 413 -14.81 -8.81 10.24
N PHE A 414 -14.79 -9.47 9.08
CA PHE A 414 -14.85 -8.83 7.76
C PHE A 414 -16.25 -8.27 7.45
N ALA A 415 -16.50 -7.02 7.87
CA ALA A 415 -17.82 -6.41 7.83
C ALA A 415 -18.49 -6.37 6.44
N GLU A 416 -17.73 -6.02 5.40
CA GLU A 416 -18.22 -5.99 4.02
C GLU A 416 -18.61 -7.38 3.52
N GLY A 417 -17.73 -8.38 3.68
CA GLY A 417 -18.04 -9.77 3.34
C GLY A 417 -19.28 -10.31 4.05
N ARG A 418 -19.52 -9.90 5.31
CA ARG A 418 -20.76 -10.26 6.02
C ARG A 418 -22.00 -9.68 5.36
N ARG A 419 -21.96 -8.42 4.93
CA ARG A 419 -23.09 -7.75 4.27
C ARG A 419 -23.37 -8.42 2.94
N GLU A 420 -22.37 -8.52 2.08
CA GLU A 420 -22.50 -9.08 0.73
C GLU A 420 -22.97 -10.55 0.76
N ALA A 421 -22.35 -11.39 1.60
CA ALA A 421 -22.74 -12.80 1.72
C ALA A 421 -24.15 -12.99 2.30
N ALA A 422 -24.56 -12.13 3.24
CA ALA A 422 -25.92 -12.16 3.78
C ALA A 422 -26.96 -11.76 2.74
N GLU A 423 -26.69 -10.75 1.92
CA GLU A 423 -27.56 -10.32 0.83
C GLU A 423 -27.66 -11.38 -0.27
N ALA A 424 -26.54 -11.95 -0.70
CA ALA A 424 -26.52 -13.06 -1.66
C ALA A 424 -27.31 -14.28 -1.15
N LEU A 425 -27.16 -14.63 0.13
CA LEU A 425 -27.91 -15.74 0.74
C LEU A 425 -29.42 -15.47 0.79
N ARG A 426 -29.86 -14.23 1.04
CA ARG A 426 -31.29 -13.85 0.95
C ARG A 426 -31.79 -14.00 -0.48
N ARG A 427 -31.01 -13.53 -1.46
CA ARG A 427 -31.35 -13.63 -2.88
C ARG A 427 -31.53 -15.07 -3.36
N VAL A 428 -30.61 -15.97 -3.00
CA VAL A 428 -30.70 -17.39 -3.39
C VAL A 428 -31.92 -18.07 -2.75
N LYS A 429 -32.19 -17.82 -1.46
CA LYS A 429 -33.37 -18.38 -0.79
C LYS A 429 -34.68 -17.92 -1.44
N ALA A 430 -34.79 -16.63 -1.76
CA ALA A 430 -35.97 -16.11 -2.44
C ALA A 430 -36.18 -16.73 -3.83
N LYS A 431 -35.10 -17.08 -4.56
CA LYS A 431 -35.22 -17.81 -5.83
C LYS A 431 -35.70 -19.24 -5.63
N GLU A 432 -35.19 -19.95 -4.62
CA GLU A 432 -35.62 -21.32 -4.29
C GLU A 432 -37.09 -21.40 -3.85
N GLU A 433 -37.61 -20.37 -3.19
CA GLU A 433 -39.02 -20.31 -2.75
C GLU A 433 -40.00 -19.99 -3.89
N ASN A 434 -39.50 -19.43 -5.00
CA ASN A 434 -40.30 -19.03 -6.16
C ASN A 434 -40.13 -19.97 -7.37
N ALA A 435 -39.31 -21.02 -7.24
CA ALA A 435 -39.07 -22.06 -8.24
C ALA A 435 -39.83 -23.33 -7.87
#